data_AF-A0A951CW00-F1
#
_entry.id   AF-A0A951CW00-F1
#
_cell.length_a   1.000
_cell.length_b   1.000
_cell.length_c   1.000
_cell.angle_alpha   90.00
_cell.angle_beta   90.00
_cell.angle_gamma   90.00
#
_symmetry.space_group_name_H-M   'P 1'
#
loop_
_entity.id
_entity.type
_entity.pdbx_description
1 polymer ?
#
loop_
_entity_poly.entity_id
_entity_poly.type
_entity_poly.pdbx_seq_one_letter_code
_entity_poly.pdbx_strand_id
1 'polypeptide(L)'
;FEAAEFHRFWTQVPGIDQVRIKEDETNLVQPEARHSASGGRRCHYLWRGAMYVKHDGRVYPCCQSYMLDGNPVGDLRHQSLREIFDSPAMRRLRGLHASGRGGEVDMCARCCTSLPHPLLAASSLLVHGKWVRRAVPLVERLIYGRKLPARLLSRARPELVQIAAGPISSKTRPTTKARAAGMGDFSE
;
A
#
# COMPACT_ATOMS: atom_id res chain seq x y z
N PHE A 1 -23.75 -7.94 -2.36
CA PHE A 1 -24.21 -8.96 -3.33
C PHE A 1 -23.01 -9.73 -3.87
N GLU A 2 -22.03 -9.06 -4.48
CA GLU A 2 -20.79 -9.65 -5.01
C GLU A 2 -19.94 -10.45 -4.00
N ALA A 3 -19.68 -9.91 -2.81
CA ALA A 3 -18.86 -10.58 -1.80
C ALA A 3 -19.41 -11.95 -1.34
N ALA A 4 -20.73 -12.11 -1.29
CA ALA A 4 -21.38 -13.36 -0.87
C ALA A 4 -21.26 -14.44 -1.96
N GLU A 5 -21.42 -14.06 -3.23
CA GLU A 5 -21.25 -14.97 -4.36
C GLU A 5 -19.80 -15.41 -4.50
N PHE A 6 -18.84 -14.49 -4.32
CA PHE A 6 -17.42 -14.78 -4.28
C PHE A 6 -17.08 -15.81 -3.20
N HIS A 7 -17.55 -15.58 -1.97
CA HIS A 7 -17.32 -16.51 -0.87
C HIS A 7 -17.92 -17.89 -1.17
N ARG A 8 -19.15 -17.95 -1.69
CA ARG A 8 -19.83 -19.21 -2.03
C ARG A 8 -19.06 -20.01 -3.06
N PHE A 9 -18.61 -19.36 -4.14
CA PHE A 9 -17.86 -20.01 -5.20
C PHE A 9 -16.56 -20.63 -4.69
N TRP A 10 -15.71 -19.84 -4.03
CA TRP A 10 -14.38 -20.28 -3.62
C TRP A 10 -14.38 -21.32 -2.50
N THR A 11 -15.39 -21.30 -1.63
CA THR A 11 -15.51 -22.30 -0.54
C THR A 11 -15.86 -23.69 -1.07
N GLN A 12 -16.40 -23.80 -2.30
CA GLN A 12 -16.78 -25.08 -2.91
C GLN A 12 -15.65 -25.74 -3.70
N VAL A 13 -14.52 -25.04 -3.92
CA VAL A 13 -13.39 -25.56 -4.70
C VAL A 13 -12.55 -26.52 -3.84
N PRO A 14 -12.34 -27.78 -4.28
CA PRO A 14 -11.51 -28.73 -3.56
C PRO A 14 -10.09 -28.19 -3.33
N GLY A 15 -9.61 -28.25 -2.08
CA GLY A 15 -8.29 -27.75 -1.69
C GLY A 15 -8.25 -26.29 -1.22
N ILE A 16 -9.37 -25.56 -1.24
CA ILE A 16 -9.48 -24.25 -0.60
C ILE A 16 -9.92 -24.43 0.87
N ASP A 17 -8.99 -24.25 1.80
CA ASP A 17 -9.26 -24.39 3.24
C ASP A 17 -9.95 -23.17 3.88
N GLN A 18 -9.75 -21.98 3.30
CA GLN A 18 -10.27 -20.72 3.86
C GLN A 18 -10.41 -19.63 2.79
N VAL A 19 -11.55 -18.94 2.79
CA VAL A 19 -11.79 -17.71 2.02
C VAL A 19 -11.88 -16.54 2.99
N ARG A 20 -11.08 -15.51 2.79
CA ARG A 20 -11.10 -14.27 3.61
C ARG A 20 -11.31 -13.09 2.67
N ILE A 21 -12.27 -12.24 3.02
CA ILE A 21 -12.49 -10.95 2.35
C ILE A 21 -11.90 -9.87 3.25
N LYS A 22 -10.97 -9.10 2.71
CA LYS A 22 -10.31 -8.01 3.40
C LYS A 22 -10.82 -6.70 2.79
N GLU A 23 -11.15 -5.71 3.62
CA GLU A 23 -11.38 -4.36 3.12
C GLU A 23 -10.14 -3.88 2.36
N ASP A 24 -10.37 -3.15 1.27
CA ASP A 24 -9.30 -2.65 0.42
C ASP A 24 -8.35 -1.76 1.25
N GLU A 25 -7.11 -2.20 1.39
CA GLU A 25 -6.03 -1.49 2.07
C GLU A 25 -5.30 -0.53 1.14
N THR A 26 -5.74 -0.40 -0.11
CA THR A 26 -5.29 0.69 -0.96
C THR A 26 -5.63 1.99 -0.22
N ASN A 27 -4.63 2.87 -0.04
CA ASN A 27 -4.65 4.10 0.77
C ASN A 27 -5.80 5.09 0.52
N LEU A 28 -6.76 4.76 -0.33
CA LEU A 28 -7.98 5.50 -0.61
C LEU A 28 -8.90 5.62 0.62
N VAL A 29 -8.87 4.64 1.54
CA VAL A 29 -9.81 4.60 2.69
C VAL A 29 -9.31 5.40 3.90
N GLN A 30 -8.00 5.68 3.99
CA GLN A 30 -7.44 6.48 5.09
C GLN A 30 -6.31 7.40 4.62
N PRO A 31 -6.60 8.42 3.79
CA PRO A 31 -5.60 9.40 3.35
C PRO A 31 -4.99 10.18 4.54
N GLU A 32 -5.70 10.20 5.67
CA GLU A 32 -5.33 10.95 6.87
C GLU A 32 -4.75 10.07 7.99
N ALA A 33 -4.58 8.76 7.77
CA ALA A 33 -3.86 7.87 8.68
C ALA A 33 -2.35 8.17 8.61
N ARG A 34 -2.01 9.37 9.07
CA ARG A 34 -0.65 9.76 9.39
C ARG A 34 -0.26 8.89 10.57
N HIS A 35 0.78 8.08 10.42
CA HIS A 35 1.52 7.68 11.59
C HIS A 35 1.93 8.96 12.30
N SER A 36 1.60 9.08 13.59
CA SER A 36 2.16 10.14 14.41
C SER A 36 3.65 10.13 14.17
N ALA A 37 4.25 11.30 13.91
CA ALA A 37 5.69 11.50 13.76
C ALA A 37 6.49 11.11 15.03
N SER A 38 5.87 10.39 15.95
CA SER A 38 6.47 9.75 17.11
C SER A 38 7.35 8.58 16.66
N GLY A 39 8.61 8.92 16.39
CA GLY A 39 9.74 8.04 16.66
C GLY A 39 10.19 7.16 15.49
N GLY A 40 11.23 7.63 14.79
CA GLY A 40 12.48 6.88 14.58
C GLY A 40 12.42 5.45 14.02
N ARG A 41 11.34 5.03 13.35
CA ARG A 41 11.27 3.67 12.80
C ARG A 41 11.96 3.59 11.45
N ARG A 42 13.02 2.78 11.40
CA ARG A 42 13.79 2.45 10.21
C ARG A 42 12.90 1.74 9.19
N CYS A 43 12.74 2.33 8.00
CA CYS A 43 11.96 1.71 6.93
C CYS A 43 12.74 0.53 6.36
N HIS A 44 12.28 -0.70 6.63
CA HIS A 44 12.99 -1.91 6.23
C HIS A 44 13.07 -2.11 4.70
N TYR A 45 12.18 -1.47 3.92
CA TYR A 45 12.20 -1.55 2.45
C TYR A 45 13.50 -1.03 1.82
N LEU A 46 14.15 -0.04 2.46
CA LEU A 46 15.40 0.54 1.93
C LEU A 46 16.59 -0.42 1.93
N TRP A 47 16.52 -1.50 2.73
CA TRP A 47 17.56 -2.53 2.84
C TRP A 47 17.19 -3.84 2.15
N ARG A 48 15.89 -4.12 1.92
CA ARG A 48 15.43 -5.36 1.26
C ARG A 48 15.54 -5.31 -0.27
N GLY A 49 15.90 -4.19 -0.87
CA GLY A 49 16.13 -4.08 -2.32
C GLY A 49 14.87 -3.97 -3.18
N ALA A 50 13.69 -3.79 -2.59
CA ALA A 50 12.45 -3.55 -3.32
C ALA A 50 12.40 -2.10 -3.84
N MET A 51 13.13 -1.82 -4.91
CA MET A 51 13.00 -0.56 -5.66
C MET A 51 11.83 -0.65 -6.63
N TYR A 52 11.15 0.47 -6.83
CA TYR A 52 9.96 0.55 -7.68
C TYR A 52 10.33 1.15 -9.04
N VAL A 53 10.18 0.37 -10.10
CA VAL A 53 10.46 0.81 -11.47
C VAL A 53 9.14 1.20 -12.14
N LYS A 54 9.07 2.40 -12.72
CA LYS A 54 7.93 2.83 -13.55
C LYS A 54 8.14 2.47 -15.01
N HIS A 55 7.05 2.51 -15.78
CA HIS A 55 7.05 2.22 -17.22
C HIS A 55 7.95 3.17 -18.03
N ASP A 56 8.29 4.34 -17.48
CA ASP A 56 9.18 5.33 -18.08
C ASP A 56 10.67 5.09 -17.75
N GLY A 57 10.99 4.02 -17.01
CA GLY A 57 12.34 3.67 -16.58
C GLY A 57 12.79 4.34 -15.29
N ARG A 58 12.04 5.31 -14.74
CA ARG A 58 12.38 5.96 -13.47
C ARG A 58 12.24 4.98 -12.31
N VAL A 59 13.21 5.04 -11.39
CA VAL A 59 13.30 4.14 -10.23
C VAL A 59 13.09 4.92 -8.94
N TYR A 60 12.21 4.40 -8.09
CA TYR A 60 11.83 4.95 -6.80
C TYR A 60 12.31 4.05 -5.64
N PRO A 61 12.64 4.62 -4.48
CA PRO A 61 13.17 3.88 -3.33
C PRO A 61 12.14 2.96 -2.65
N CYS A 62 10.84 3.20 -2.85
CA CYS A 62 9.75 2.37 -2.37
C CYS A 62 8.43 2.70 -3.11
N CYS A 63 7.41 1.85 -2.96
CA CYS A 63 6.07 2.08 -3.54
C CYS A 63 5.43 3.41 -3.09
N GLN A 64 5.63 3.79 -1.83
CA GLN A 64 5.06 5.02 -1.27
C GLN A 64 5.75 6.28 -1.80
N SER A 65 7.02 6.19 -2.19
CA SER A 65 7.74 7.32 -2.78
C SER A 65 7.07 7.77 -4.08
N TYR A 66 6.60 6.82 -4.90
CA TYR A 66 5.83 7.17 -6.09
C TYR A 66 4.45 7.75 -5.75
N MET A 67 3.72 7.14 -4.82
CA MET A 67 2.36 7.56 -4.45
C MET A 67 2.29 8.90 -3.70
N LEU A 68 3.39 9.32 -3.07
CA LEU A 68 3.48 10.53 -2.24
C LEU A 68 4.35 11.60 -2.91
N ASP A 69 4.46 11.60 -4.23
CA ASP A 69 5.19 12.61 -5.01
C ASP A 69 6.69 12.75 -4.62
N GLY A 70 7.29 11.66 -4.19
CA GLY A 70 8.73 11.58 -3.94
C GLY A 70 9.54 11.64 -5.24
N ASN A 71 10.81 12.03 -5.14
CA ASN A 71 11.70 12.05 -6.29
C ASN A 71 12.22 10.65 -6.63
N PRO A 72 12.40 10.32 -7.92
CA PRO A 72 13.11 9.12 -8.32
C PRO A 72 14.56 9.18 -7.84
N VAL A 73 15.14 8.02 -7.54
CA VAL A 73 16.53 7.84 -7.09
C VAL A 73 17.46 7.39 -8.21
N GLY A 74 16.92 7.16 -9.41
CA GLY A 74 17.69 6.78 -10.59
C GLY A 74 16.79 6.49 -11.80
N ASP A 75 17.42 6.05 -12.87
CA ASP A 75 16.77 5.76 -14.15
C ASP A 75 17.43 4.56 -14.83
N LEU A 76 16.65 3.51 -15.09
CA LEU A 76 17.16 2.27 -15.68
C LEU A 76 17.66 2.40 -17.12
N ARG A 77 17.30 3.49 -17.80
CA ARG A 77 17.78 3.77 -19.15
C ARG A 77 19.26 4.16 -19.16
N HIS A 78 19.80 4.58 -18.01
CA HIS A 78 21.15 5.10 -17.88
C HIS A 78 22.01 4.33 -16.86
N GLN A 79 21.39 3.64 -15.90
CA GLN A 79 22.07 3.00 -14.77
C GLN A 79 21.45 1.63 -14.48
N SER A 80 22.28 0.67 -14.09
CA SER A 80 21.80 -0.62 -13.59
C SER A 80 21.10 -0.47 -12.23
N LEU A 81 20.21 -1.40 -11.88
CA LEU A 81 19.57 -1.43 -10.55
C LEU A 81 20.60 -1.45 -9.41
N ARG A 82 21.75 -2.09 -9.60
CA ARG A 82 22.81 -2.15 -8.59
C ARG A 82 23.42 -0.76 -8.36
N GLU A 83 23.71 -0.03 -9.42
CA GLU A 83 24.23 1.35 -9.34
C GLU A 83 23.21 2.29 -8.71
N ILE A 84 21.93 2.18 -9.09
CA ILE A 84 20.85 2.96 -8.50
C ILE A 84 20.69 2.64 -7.01
N PHE A 85 20.76 1.36 -6.64
CA PHE A 85 20.63 0.92 -5.25
C PHE A 85 21.78 1.46 -4.36
N ASP A 86 22.99 1.61 -4.90
CA ASP A 86 24.13 2.21 -4.20
C ASP A 86 24.34 3.71 -4.51
N SER A 87 23.36 4.35 -5.15
CA SER A 87 23.45 5.76 -5.51
C SER A 87 23.60 6.67 -4.27
N PRO A 88 24.17 7.88 -4.41
CA PRO A 88 24.24 8.85 -3.32
C PRO A 88 22.87 9.15 -2.70
N ALA A 89 21.81 9.19 -3.52
CA ALA A 89 20.44 9.41 -3.06
C ALA A 89 19.96 8.27 -2.14
N MET A 90 20.18 7.01 -2.54
CA MET A 90 19.84 5.85 -1.72
C MET A 90 20.67 5.75 -0.45
N ARG A 91 21.97 6.05 -0.52
CA ARG A 91 22.87 6.07 0.65
C ARG A 91 22.46 7.15 1.65
N ARG A 92 22.13 8.36 1.18
CA ARG A 92 21.60 9.45 2.02
C ARG A 92 20.30 9.04 2.69
N LEU A 93 19.37 8.44 1.94
CA LEU A 93 18.08 8.00 2.46
C LEU A 93 18.24 6.91 3.54
N ARG A 94 19.10 5.91 3.30
CA ARG A 94 19.45 4.89 4.31
C ARG A 94 20.11 5.52 5.53
N GLY A 95 21.00 6.50 5.37
CA GLY A 95 21.65 7.23 6.47
C GLY A 95 20.66 8.00 7.36
N LEU A 96 19.69 8.70 6.75
CA LEU A 96 18.62 9.37 7.48
C LEU A 96 17.76 8.38 8.27
N HIS A 97 17.37 7.26 7.68
CA HIS A 97 16.62 6.25 8.41
C HIS A 97 17.45 5.59 9.52
N ALA A 98 18.72 5.26 9.27
CA ALA A 98 19.61 4.64 10.25
C ALA A 98 19.81 5.52 11.49
N SER A 99 19.83 6.84 11.32
CA SER A 99 19.94 7.83 12.40
C SER A 99 18.59 8.22 13.04
N GLY A 100 17.48 7.57 12.66
CA GLY A 100 16.15 7.90 13.17
C GLY A 100 15.53 9.18 12.58
N ARG A 101 16.22 9.81 11.63
CA ARG A 101 15.86 11.07 10.95
C ARG A 101 15.05 10.86 9.66
N GLY A 102 14.48 9.68 9.46
CA GLY A 102 13.69 9.36 8.26
C GLY A 102 12.49 10.30 8.06
N GLY A 103 11.93 10.85 9.14
CA GLY A 103 10.83 11.82 9.09
C GLY A 103 11.21 13.21 8.53
N GLU A 104 12.50 13.50 8.31
CA GLU A 104 12.93 14.72 7.60
C GLU A 104 12.69 14.62 6.09
N VAL A 105 12.44 13.42 5.56
CA VAL A 105 12.08 13.22 4.16
C VAL A 105 10.57 13.28 4.04
N ASP A 106 10.05 14.27 3.30
CA ASP A 106 8.61 14.56 3.22
C ASP A 106 7.75 13.31 2.92
N MET A 107 8.09 12.54 1.89
CA MET A 107 7.36 11.31 1.55
C MET A 107 7.39 10.27 2.68
N CYS A 108 8.47 10.22 3.47
CA CYS A 108 8.60 9.29 4.59
C CYS A 108 7.81 9.77 5.81
N ALA A 109 7.72 11.08 6.04
CA ALA A 109 6.90 11.68 7.09
C ALA A 109 5.41 11.43 6.89
N ARG A 110 4.97 11.36 5.63
CA ARG A 110 3.58 11.07 5.23
C ARG A 110 3.30 9.58 5.01
N CYS A 111 4.30 8.71 5.19
CA CYS A 111 4.20 7.30 4.86
C CYS A 111 3.30 6.52 5.85
N CYS A 112 2.30 5.83 5.30
CA CYS A 112 1.38 4.95 6.02
C CYS A 112 1.82 3.47 6.05
N THR A 113 3.03 3.16 5.57
CA THR A 113 3.52 1.77 5.59
C THR A 113 3.61 1.28 7.03
N SER A 114 2.88 0.20 7.33
CA SER A 114 2.96 -0.45 8.64
C SER A 114 4.36 -1.02 8.86
N LEU A 115 5.09 -0.44 9.80
CA LEU A 115 6.40 -0.95 10.23
C LEU A 115 6.17 -1.86 11.44
N PRO A 116 6.32 -3.20 11.30
CA PRO A 116 6.08 -4.12 12.38
C PRO A 116 7.03 -3.83 13.53
N HIS A 117 6.52 -3.95 14.76
CA HIS A 117 7.35 -3.83 15.95
C HIS A 117 8.45 -4.90 15.92
N PRO A 118 9.71 -4.60 16.31
CA PRO A 118 10.80 -5.57 16.26
C PRO A 118 10.51 -6.88 16.99
N LEU A 119 9.79 -6.83 18.12
CA LEU A 119 9.35 -8.03 18.83
C LEU A 119 8.34 -8.87 18.04
N LEU A 120 7.43 -8.23 17.28
CA LEU A 120 6.48 -8.95 16.42
C LEU A 120 7.20 -9.58 15.22
N ALA A 121 8.20 -8.88 14.67
CA ALA A 121 9.05 -9.44 13.62
C ALA A 121 9.86 -10.64 14.16
N ALA A 122 10.48 -10.51 15.33
CA ALA A 122 11.25 -11.59 15.95
C ALA A 122 10.36 -12.79 16.32
N SER A 123 9.16 -12.58 16.88
CA SER A 123 8.26 -13.68 17.22
C SER A 123 7.80 -14.46 16.00
N SER A 124 7.65 -13.81 14.84
CA SER A 124 7.34 -14.49 13.58
C SER A 124 8.43 -15.46 13.10
N LEU A 125 9.65 -15.35 13.60
CA LEU A 125 10.74 -16.30 13.34
C LEU A 125 10.68 -17.52 14.26
N LEU A 126 10.10 -17.36 15.45
CA LEU A 126 9.98 -18.42 16.44
C LEU A 126 8.75 -19.30 16.21
N VAL A 127 7.70 -18.75 15.62
CA VAL A 127 6.43 -19.45 15.43
C VAL A 127 6.22 -19.75 13.95
N HIS A 128 6.21 -21.04 13.60
CA HIS A 128 5.98 -21.47 12.22
C HIS A 128 4.59 -21.00 11.73
N GLY A 129 4.56 -20.32 10.58
CA GLY A 129 3.32 -19.76 10.01
C GLY A 129 2.15 -20.74 9.83
N LYS A 130 2.40 -22.06 9.71
CA LYS A 130 1.34 -23.09 9.67
C LYS A 130 0.58 -23.18 10.99
N TRP A 131 1.29 -23.10 12.12
CA TRP A 131 0.69 -23.08 13.46
C TRP A 131 -0.06 -21.78 13.69
N VAL A 132 0.53 -20.64 13.31
CA VAL A 132 -0.14 -19.32 13.41
C VAL A 132 -1.46 -19.33 12.65
N ARG A 133 -1.47 -19.73 11.37
CA ARG A 133 -2.70 -19.76 10.56
C ARG A 133 -3.79 -20.67 11.13
N ARG A 134 -3.43 -21.78 11.78
CA ARG A 134 -4.40 -22.66 12.46
C ARG A 134 -4.93 -22.08 13.76
N ALA A 135 -4.10 -21.36 14.51
CA ALA A 135 -4.49 -20.77 15.79
C ALA A 135 -5.30 -19.48 15.64
N VAL A 136 -5.05 -18.68 14.58
CA VAL A 136 -5.70 -17.38 14.35
C VAL A 136 -7.23 -17.44 14.43
N PRO A 137 -7.94 -18.37 13.76
CA PRO A 137 -9.40 -18.45 13.85
C PRO A 137 -9.92 -18.75 15.27
N LEU A 138 -9.19 -19.53 16.06
CA LEU A 138 -9.55 -19.84 17.44
C LEU A 138 -9.37 -18.61 18.33
N VAL A 139 -8.26 -17.89 18.13
CA VAL A 139 -7.97 -16.63 18.84
C VAL A 139 -8.97 -15.55 18.45
N GLU A 140 -9.29 -15.39 17.16
CA GLU A 140 -10.31 -14.47 16.67
C GLU A 140 -11.68 -14.81 17.29
N ARG A 141 -12.11 -16.08 17.27
CA ARG A 141 -13.37 -16.50 17.94
C ARG A 141 -13.33 -16.27 19.45
N LEU A 142 -12.19 -16.43 20.09
CA LEU A 142 -12.04 -16.15 21.53
C LEU A 142 -12.14 -14.64 21.79
N ILE A 143 -11.50 -13.82 20.98
CA ILE A 143 -11.43 -12.37 21.14
C ILE A 143 -12.76 -11.68 20.77
N TYR A 144 -13.39 -12.10 19.68
CA TYR A 144 -14.65 -11.55 19.21
C TYR A 144 -15.88 -12.25 19.81
N GLY A 145 -15.74 -13.53 20.20
CA GLY A 145 -16.82 -14.32 20.81
C GLY A 145 -16.87 -14.24 22.33
N ARG A 146 -15.73 -14.09 23.04
CA ARG A 146 -15.78 -13.55 24.40
C ARG A 146 -16.02 -12.07 24.27
N LYS A 147 -17.01 -11.53 24.97
CA LYS A 147 -17.26 -10.09 25.14
C LYS A 147 -16.12 -9.41 25.93
N LEU A 148 -14.85 -9.64 25.54
CA LEU A 148 -13.73 -8.84 25.99
C LEU A 148 -14.09 -7.39 25.65
N PRO A 149 -13.97 -6.46 26.61
CA PRO A 149 -14.53 -5.13 26.45
C PRO A 149 -13.91 -4.55 25.18
N ALA A 150 -14.76 -4.33 24.17
CA ALA A 150 -14.33 -3.90 22.84
C ALA A 150 -13.41 -2.70 22.91
N ARG A 151 -13.57 -1.85 23.95
CA ARG A 151 -12.69 -0.73 24.32
C ARG A 151 -11.18 -1.05 24.42
N LEU A 152 -10.78 -2.27 24.79
CA LEU A 152 -9.37 -2.67 24.87
C LEU A 152 -8.78 -3.04 23.49
N LEU A 153 -9.63 -3.36 22.52
CA LEU A 153 -9.23 -3.88 21.20
C LEU A 153 -9.61 -2.93 20.05
N SER A 154 -10.60 -2.08 20.27
CA SER A 154 -10.99 -1.02 19.36
C SER A 154 -10.03 0.15 19.57
N ARG A 155 -9.05 0.27 18.68
CA ARG A 155 -8.47 1.59 18.41
C ARG A 155 -9.64 2.49 18.02
N ALA A 156 -9.77 3.66 18.66
CA ALA A 156 -10.81 4.62 18.30
C ALA A 156 -10.78 4.82 16.78
N ARG A 157 -11.81 4.33 16.08
CA ARG A 157 -11.97 4.57 14.65
C ARG A 157 -12.38 6.05 14.57
N PRO A 158 -11.57 6.95 13.99
CA PRO A 158 -12.13 8.23 13.58
C PRO A 158 -13.31 7.93 12.67
N GLU A 159 -14.39 8.69 12.84
CA GLU A 159 -15.58 8.60 12.00
C GLU A 159 -15.13 8.70 10.54
N LEU A 160 -15.32 7.62 9.78
CA LEU A 160 -15.00 7.61 8.37
C LEU A 160 -15.88 8.68 7.72
N VAL A 161 -15.28 9.67 7.08
CA VAL A 161 -16.00 10.67 6.29
C VAL A 161 -16.79 9.90 5.23
N GLN A 162 -18.09 9.78 5.43
CA GLN A 162 -18.96 9.31 4.37
C GLN A 162 -18.88 10.36 3.26
N ILE A 163 -18.32 9.98 2.12
CA ILE A 163 -18.50 10.76 0.90
C ILE A 163 -20.01 10.72 0.65
N ALA A 164 -20.71 11.79 1.00
CA ALA A 164 -22.11 11.93 0.64
C ALA A 164 -22.20 11.70 -0.87
N ALA A 165 -23.12 10.83 -1.29
CA ALA A 165 -23.45 10.67 -2.68
C ALA A 165 -23.92 12.04 -3.19
N GLY A 166 -22.99 12.82 -3.75
CA GLY A 166 -23.32 14.05 -4.44
C GLY A 166 -24.31 13.71 -5.54
N PRO A 167 -25.29 14.58 -5.83
CA PRO A 167 -26.25 14.33 -6.89
C PRO A 167 -25.47 14.05 -8.17
N ILE A 168 -25.79 12.93 -8.81
CA ILE A 168 -25.24 12.55 -10.12
C ILE A 168 -25.57 13.70 -11.06
N SER A 169 -24.59 14.58 -11.28
CA SER A 169 -24.72 15.67 -12.23
C SER A 169 -24.74 15.03 -13.61
N SER A 170 -25.93 14.97 -14.20
CA SER A 170 -26.17 14.60 -15.59
C SER A 170 -25.57 15.67 -16.49
N LYS A 171 -24.23 15.70 -16.60
CA LYS A 171 -23.57 16.46 -17.65
C LYS A 171 -23.64 15.65 -18.93
N THR A 172 -24.53 16.13 -19.79
CA THR A 172 -24.78 15.75 -21.18
C THR A 172 -23.47 15.39 -21.89
N ARG A 173 -23.44 14.17 -22.41
CA ARG A 173 -22.38 13.67 -23.31
C ARG A 173 -22.26 14.64 -24.50
N PRO A 174 -21.08 15.21 -24.79
CA PRO A 174 -20.93 16.05 -25.97
C PRO A 174 -21.12 15.15 -27.21
N THR A 175 -22.08 15.52 -28.04
CA THR A 175 -22.38 14.88 -29.32
C THR A 175 -21.21 15.13 -30.27
N THR A 176 -20.48 14.07 -30.59
CA THR A 176 -19.52 14.07 -31.70
C THR A 176 -20.28 14.23 -33.01
N LYS A 177 -20.42 15.47 -33.50
CA LYS A 177 -20.76 15.71 -34.90
C LYS A 177 -19.56 15.28 -35.75
N ALA A 178 -19.75 14.21 -36.51
CA ALA A 178 -18.89 13.85 -37.61
C ALA A 178 -18.78 15.04 -38.59
N ARG A 179 -17.55 15.42 -38.92
CA ARG A 179 -17.22 16.17 -40.14
C ARG A 179 -16.21 15.34 -40.91
N ALA A 180 -16.71 14.70 -41.96
CA ALA A 180 -15.90 14.20 -43.06
C ALA A 180 -15.45 15.39 -43.92
N ALA A 181 -14.17 15.41 -44.29
CA ALA A 181 -13.59 15.85 -45.57
C ALA A 181 -12.14 16.34 -45.37
N GLY A 182 -11.21 15.82 -46.18
CA GLY A 182 -9.89 16.42 -46.36
C GLY A 182 -8.74 15.43 -46.40
N MET A 183 -8.70 14.60 -47.44
CA MET A 183 -7.49 13.90 -47.90
C MET A 183 -6.44 14.95 -48.30
N GLY A 184 -5.19 14.77 -47.88
CA GLY A 184 -4.06 15.61 -48.26
C GLY A 184 -2.76 14.89 -47.92
N ASP A 185 -2.09 14.41 -48.97
CA ASP A 185 -0.83 13.69 -49.03
C ASP A 185 0.31 14.29 -48.17
N PHE A 186 1.14 13.40 -47.63
CA PHE A 186 2.55 13.70 -47.39
C PHE A 186 3.40 12.48 -47.78
N SER A 187 3.97 12.56 -48.97
CA SER A 187 5.14 11.79 -49.38
C SER A 187 6.40 12.63 -49.15
N GLU A 188 7.49 11.91 -48.88
CA GLU A 188 8.89 12.31 -48.67
C GLU A 188 9.29 12.85 -47.28
#